data_AF-A0A7C1A1R4-F1
#
_entry.id   AF-A0A7C1A1R4-F1
#
_cell.length_a   1.000
_cell.length_b   1.000
_cell.length_c   1.000
_cell.angle_alpha   90.00
_cell.angle_beta   90.00
_cell.angle_gamma   90.00
#
_symmetry.space_group_name_H-M   'P 1'
#
loop_
_entity.id
_entity.type
_entity.pdbx_description
1 polymer ?
#
loop_
_entity_poly.entity_id
_entity_poly.type
_entity_poly.pdbx_seq_one_letter_code
_entity_poly.pdbx_strand_id
1 'polypeptide(L)'
;MLSIENLKEELTEEQLKEIVREGLKDFSSVKKILLIHPDYTRTDFTDKLVPLIYQELRNKGMIQIDSLNAGGTHRAMTEKEIRIKLGLPK
;
A
#
# COMPACT_ATOMS: atom_id res chain seq x y z
N MET A 1 -20.77 15.39 1.42
CA MET A 1 -21.23 14.08 0.90
C MET A 1 -21.24 13.12 2.07
N LEU A 2 -22.37 12.50 2.40
CA LEU A 2 -22.42 11.47 3.43
C LEU A 2 -22.10 10.13 2.77
N SER A 3 -20.99 9.51 3.17
CA SER A 3 -20.66 8.14 2.76
C SER A 3 -21.27 7.18 3.80
N ILE A 4 -22.10 6.25 3.35
CA ILE A 4 -22.65 5.19 4.19
C ILE A 4 -21.76 3.96 4.02
N GLU A 5 -21.26 3.42 5.13
CA GLU A 5 -20.42 2.23 5.11
C GLU A 5 -21.24 0.99 4.73
N ASN A 6 -20.72 0.19 3.80
CA ASN A 6 -21.31 -1.11 3.46
C ASN A 6 -20.65 -2.20 4.31
N LEU A 7 -21.34 -2.63 5.37
CA LEU A 7 -20.85 -3.64 6.31
C LEU A 7 -21.09 -5.09 5.85
N LYS A 8 -21.71 -5.30 4.69
CA LYS A 8 -22.16 -6.63 4.23
C LYS A 8 -21.27 -7.24 3.16
N GLU A 9 -20.44 -6.44 2.51
CA GLU A 9 -19.65 -6.86 1.36
C GLU A 9 -18.18 -6.53 1.59
N GLU A 10 -17.29 -7.41 1.12
CA GLU A 10 -15.86 -7.17 1.09
C GLU A 10 -15.50 -6.30 -0.11
N LEU A 11 -14.41 -5.55 -0.01
CA LEU A 11 -13.84 -4.84 -1.16
C LEU A 11 -13.28 -5.87 -2.16
N THR A 12 -13.75 -5.80 -3.40
CA THR A 12 -13.22 -6.62 -4.49
C THR A 12 -11.85 -6.12 -4.94
N GLU A 13 -11.09 -6.96 -5.66
CA GLU A 13 -9.82 -6.55 -6.23
C GLU A 13 -9.97 -5.38 -7.22
N GLU A 14 -11.04 -5.36 -8.01
CA GLU A 14 -11.37 -4.27 -8.94
C GLU A 14 -11.62 -2.97 -8.18
N GLN A 15 -12.32 -3.01 -7.06
CA GLN A 15 -12.54 -1.83 -6.22
C GLN A 15 -11.22 -1.33 -5.62
N LEU A 16 -10.35 -2.23 -5.15
CA LEU A 16 -9.02 -1.83 -4.64
C LEU A 16 -8.16 -1.20 -5.74
N LYS A 17 -8.16 -1.76 -6.96
CA LYS A 17 -7.46 -1.19 -8.12
C LYS A 17 -7.95 0.23 -8.42
N GLU A 18 -9.27 0.42 -8.44
CA GLU A 18 -9.86 1.73 -8.72
C GLU A 18 -9.52 2.74 -7.62
N ILE A 19 -9.56 2.34 -6.34
CA ILE A 19 -9.15 3.19 -5.22
C ILE A 19 -7.70 3.66 -5.38
N VAL A 20 -6.79 2.75 -5.75
CA VAL A 20 -5.37 3.09 -5.98
C VAL A 20 -5.22 4.04 -7.16
N ARG A 21 -5.87 3.74 -8.28
CA ARG A 21 -5.83 4.57 -9.50
C ARG A 21 -6.35 5.98 -9.22
N GLU A 22 -7.50 6.10 -8.60
CA GLU A 22 -8.11 7.39 -8.27
C GLU A 22 -7.27 8.16 -7.23
N GLY A 23 -6.75 7.48 -6.21
CA GLY A 23 -5.89 8.09 -5.20
C GLY A 23 -4.56 8.61 -5.75
N LEU A 24 -4.09 8.05 -6.86
CA LEU A 24 -2.83 8.42 -7.50
C LEU A 24 -3.00 9.25 -8.79
N LYS A 25 -4.25 9.58 -9.19
CA LYS A 25 -4.53 10.15 -10.51
C LYS A 25 -3.78 11.46 -10.79
N ASP A 26 -3.68 12.33 -9.79
CA ASP A 26 -3.09 13.67 -9.92
C ASP A 26 -1.55 13.66 -9.93
N PHE A 27 -0.95 12.51 -9.60
CA PHE A 27 0.50 12.34 -9.64
C PHE A 27 0.95 12.04 -11.07
N SER A 28 1.93 12.82 -11.54
CA SER A 28 2.64 12.60 -12.80
C SER A 28 4.14 12.75 -12.59
N SER A 29 4.95 11.98 -13.33
CA SER A 29 6.42 12.04 -13.27
C SER A 29 7.03 11.79 -11.89
N VAL A 30 6.41 10.92 -11.08
CA VAL A 30 6.92 10.60 -9.73
C VAL A 30 8.10 9.66 -9.87
N LYS A 31 9.30 10.09 -9.46
CA LYS A 31 10.52 9.28 -9.60
C LYS A 31 10.87 8.49 -8.35
N LYS A 32 10.89 9.14 -7.18
CA LYS A 32 11.28 8.57 -5.89
C LYS A 32 10.13 8.66 -4.91
N ILE A 33 9.85 7.55 -4.22
CA ILE A 33 8.68 7.40 -3.36
C ILE A 33 9.10 6.83 -2.03
N LEU A 34 8.50 7.36 -0.95
CA LEU A 34 8.59 6.79 0.37
C LEU A 34 7.23 6.19 0.74
N LEU A 35 7.18 4.87 0.90
CA LEU A 35 6.00 4.15 1.37
C LEU A 35 6.07 3.99 2.88
N ILE A 36 5.23 4.73 3.60
CA ILE A 36 5.04 4.55 5.03
C ILE A 36 3.92 3.54 5.24
N HIS A 37 4.20 2.45 5.97
CA HIS A 37 3.23 1.38 6.19
C HIS A 37 3.13 1.00 7.67
N PRO A 38 1.98 0.48 8.11
CA PRO A 38 1.83 -0.01 9.49
C PRO A 38 2.73 -1.22 9.74
N ASP A 39 3.02 -1.45 11.03
CA ASP A 39 3.85 -2.56 11.46
C ASP A 39 3.08 -3.88 11.61
N TYR A 40 3.77 -4.89 12.13
CA TYR A 40 3.25 -6.23 12.36
C TYR A 40 2.08 -6.28 13.37
N THR A 41 1.85 -5.21 14.14
CA THR A 41 0.75 -5.18 15.13
C THR A 41 -0.61 -4.88 14.50
N ARG A 42 -0.62 -4.48 13.21
CA ARG A 42 -1.84 -4.23 12.44
C ARG A 42 -2.14 -5.39 11.51
N THR A 43 -3.29 -6.02 11.75
CA THR A 43 -3.93 -6.95 10.81
C THR A 43 -4.76 -6.13 9.84
N ASP A 44 -4.31 -6.03 8.60
CA ASP A 44 -4.93 -5.27 7.52
C ASP A 44 -4.56 -5.93 6.17
N PHE A 45 -5.02 -5.36 5.07
CA PHE A 45 -4.79 -5.84 3.71
C PHE A 45 -3.65 -5.09 2.98
N THR A 46 -2.64 -4.63 3.72
CA THR A 46 -1.45 -3.96 3.13
C THR A 46 -0.80 -4.82 2.04
N ASP A 47 -0.78 -6.14 2.23
CA ASP A 47 -0.25 -7.13 1.29
C ASP A 47 -0.99 -7.15 -0.06
N LYS A 48 -2.27 -6.76 -0.08
CA LYS A 48 -3.06 -6.61 -1.30
C LYS A 48 -2.89 -5.22 -1.93
N LEU A 49 -2.80 -4.18 -1.11
CA LEU A 49 -2.80 -2.79 -1.58
C LEU A 49 -1.44 -2.36 -2.15
N VAL A 50 -0.34 -2.75 -1.49
CA VAL A 50 1.01 -2.31 -1.86
C VAL A 50 1.43 -2.78 -3.25
N PRO A 51 1.15 -4.03 -3.68
CA PRO A 51 1.42 -4.45 -5.06
C PRO A 51 0.67 -3.60 -6.11
N LEU A 52 -0.58 -3.21 -5.84
CA LEU A 52 -1.37 -2.37 -6.74
C LEU A 52 -0.79 -0.94 -6.81
N ILE A 53 -0.44 -0.37 -5.65
CA ILE A 53 0.24 0.93 -5.55
C ILE A 53 1.54 0.92 -6.35
N TYR A 54 2.35 -0.13 -6.19
CA TYR A 54 3.59 -0.29 -6.92
C TYR A 54 3.38 -0.26 -8.44
N GLN A 55 2.41 -1.04 -8.94
CA GLN A 55 2.10 -1.09 -10.37
C GLN A 55 1.67 0.29 -10.91
N GLU A 56 0.78 0.99 -10.22
CA GLU A 56 0.31 2.30 -10.66
C GLU A 56 1.42 3.36 -10.65
N LEU A 57 2.27 3.35 -9.63
CA LEU A 57 3.42 4.26 -9.54
C LEU A 57 4.47 3.96 -10.60
N ARG A 58 4.72 2.68 -10.92
CA ARG A 58 5.58 2.28 -12.04
C ARG A 58 5.05 2.82 -13.37
N ASN A 59 3.74 2.73 -13.61
CA ASN A 59 3.10 3.29 -14.81
C ASN A 59 3.24 4.83 -14.88
N LYS A 60 3.40 5.49 -13.72
CA LYS A 60 3.61 6.95 -13.59
C LYS A 60 5.08 7.38 -13.59
N GLY A 61 6.02 6.48 -13.84
CA GLY A 61 7.45 6.79 -14.01
C GLY A 61 8.32 6.61 -12.75
N MET A 62 7.83 5.89 -11.74
CA MET A 62 8.61 5.56 -10.55
C MET A 62 9.85 4.74 -10.90
N ILE A 63 11.01 5.19 -10.40
CA ILE A 63 12.30 4.51 -10.53
C ILE A 63 12.78 3.94 -9.19
N GLN A 64 12.29 4.45 -8.06
CA GLN A 64 12.69 4.02 -6.73
C GLN A 64 11.52 4.15 -5.75
N ILE A 65 11.38 3.14 -4.90
CA ILE A 65 10.48 3.14 -3.76
C ILE A 65 11.22 2.60 -2.55
N ASP A 66 11.23 3.39 -1.48
CA ASP A 66 11.78 3.01 -0.18
C ASP A 66 10.61 2.81 0.78
N SER A 67 10.71 1.85 1.70
CA SER A 67 9.68 1.61 2.72
C SER A 67 10.14 2.06 4.10
N LEU A 68 9.20 2.62 4.88
CA LEU A 68 9.41 3.00 6.26
C LEU A 68 8.29 2.40 7.13
N ASN A 69 8.69 1.49 8.01
CA ASN A 69 7.79 0.90 8.98
C ASN A 69 7.40 1.91 10.07
N ALA A 70 6.09 2.19 10.22
CA ALA A 70 5.54 3.05 11.26
C ALA A 70 5.37 2.30 12.60
N GLY A 71 6.49 1.83 13.17
CA GLY A 71 6.48 0.96 14.36
C GLY A 71 6.32 1.66 15.72
N GLY A 72 6.47 2.98 15.80
CA GLY A 72 6.46 3.70 17.08
C GLY A 72 7.50 3.15 18.06
N THR A 73 7.07 2.73 19.24
CA THR A 73 7.93 2.11 20.27
C THR A 73 8.04 0.59 20.17
N HIS A 74 7.42 -0.03 19.16
CA HIS A 74 7.52 -1.48 18.96
C HIS A 74 8.89 -1.89 18.44
N ARG A 75 9.19 -3.19 18.51
CA ARG A 75 10.43 -3.73 17.96
C ARG A 75 10.50 -3.52 16.45
N ALA A 76 11.71 -3.49 15.91
CA ALA A 76 11.92 -3.51 14.47
C ALA A 76 11.35 -4.81 13.85
N MET A 77 10.77 -4.66 12.66
CA MET A 77 10.42 -5.80 11.81
C MET A 77 11.67 -6.32 11.11
N THR A 78 11.74 -7.64 10.95
CA THR A 78 12.73 -8.28 10.10
C THR A 78 12.41 -8.03 8.62
N GLU A 79 13.40 -8.17 7.75
CA GLU A 79 13.18 -8.04 6.30
C GLU A 79 12.09 -9.01 5.80
N LYS A 80 12.08 -10.24 6.31
CA LYS A 80 11.05 -11.24 5.98
C LYS A 80 9.65 -10.78 6.37
N GLU A 81 9.49 -10.20 7.56
CA GLU A 81 8.21 -9.67 8.02
C GLU A 81 7.75 -8.49 7.16
N ILE A 82 8.67 -7.60 6.77
CA ILE A 82 8.36 -6.48 5.87
C ILE A 82 7.91 -7.00 4.51
N ARG A 83 8.63 -7.95 3.91
CA ARG A 83 8.26 -8.55 2.62
C ARG A 83 6.86 -9.18 2.66
N ILE A 84 6.56 -9.93 3.73
CA ILE A 84 5.22 -10.51 3.93
C ILE A 84 4.15 -9.43 4.07
N LYS A 85 4.38 -8.42 4.92
CA LYS A 85 3.43 -7.31 5.14
C LYS A 85 3.13 -6.53 3.87
N LEU A 86 4.12 -6.37 3.00
CA LEU A 86 4.02 -5.61 1.74
C LEU A 86 3.59 -6.47 0.54
N GLY A 87 3.34 -7.76 0.71
CA GLY A 87 2.95 -8.65 -0.39
C GLY A 87 4.05 -8.85 -1.44
N LEU A 88 5.32 -8.77 -1.03
CA LEU A 88 6.47 -8.90 -1.92
C LEU A 88 7.02 -10.33 -1.95
N PRO A 89 7.56 -10.81 -3.08
CA PRO A 89 8.19 -12.12 -3.15
C PRO A 89 9.37 -12.23 -2.17
N LYS A 90 9.60 -13.46 -1.70
CA LYS A 90 10.73 -13.81 -0.82
C LYS A 90 12.06 -13.59 -1.52
#